data_AF-A0A2R7JSM8-F1
#
_entry.id   AF-A0A2R7JSM8-F1
#
_cell.length_a   1.000
_cell.length_b   1.000
_cell.length_c   1.000
_cell.angle_alpha   90.00
_cell.angle_beta   90.00
_cell.angle_gamma   90.00
#
_symmetry.space_group_name_H-M   'P 1'
#
loop_
_entity.id
_entity.type
_entity.pdbx_description
1 polymer ?
#
loop_
_entity_poly.entity_id
_entity_poly.type
_entity_poly.pdbx_seq_one_letter_code
_entity_poly.pdbx_strand_id
1 'polypeptide(L)'
;SSDVVEVPRMLRRGIPFGPLFDHAPAAERGLLFLSYQSSITATFLFISSRWMNSRQSPGKGDDLLVGRHFDHRSMSIHGPNGPVELSTNGARWITPTGGAYLFAPGIAGLKRLSATLPRARPIGGSEKNRM
;
A
#
# COMPACT_ATOMS: atom_id res chain seq x y z
N SER A 1 -29.25 14.93 -3.35
CA SER A 1 -29.25 13.52 -2.94
C SER A 1 -28.00 13.28 -2.14
N SER A 2 -28.08 13.35 -0.81
CA SER A 2 -26.95 13.41 0.12
C SER A 2 -26.77 12.14 0.95
N ASP A 3 -27.18 11.00 0.40
CA ASP A 3 -27.15 9.69 1.09
C ASP A 3 -26.17 8.69 0.46
N VAL A 4 -25.05 9.19 -0.08
CA VAL A 4 -23.90 8.34 -0.35
C VAL A 4 -22.73 8.92 0.44
N VAL A 5 -22.43 8.31 1.59
CA VAL A 5 -21.11 8.48 2.18
C VAL A 5 -20.13 7.94 1.14
N GLU A 6 -19.32 8.82 0.57
CA GLU A 6 -18.28 8.42 -0.37
C GLU A 6 -17.19 7.69 0.41
N VAL A 7 -17.36 6.37 0.55
CA VAL A 7 -16.41 5.52 1.24
C VAL A 7 -15.14 5.44 0.37
N PRO A 8 -13.95 5.75 0.92
CA PRO A 8 -12.69 5.57 0.21
C PRO A 8 -12.53 4.08 -0.13
N ARG A 9 -12.51 3.75 -1.43
CA ARG A 9 -12.43 2.37 -1.94
C ARG A 9 -11.16 2.17 -2.75
N MET A 10 -10.44 1.08 -2.48
CA MET A 10 -9.28 0.65 -3.24
C MET A 10 -9.37 -0.83 -3.60
N LEU A 11 -8.86 -1.19 -4.77
CA LEU A 11 -8.67 -2.58 -5.19
C LEU A 11 -7.30 -3.05 -4.71
N ARG A 12 -7.26 -3.98 -3.76
CA ARG A 12 -6.01 -4.54 -3.22
C ARG A 12 -5.55 -5.74 -4.04
N ARG A 13 -4.27 -5.75 -4.40
CA ARG A 13 -3.58 -6.82 -5.15
C ARG A 13 -2.25 -7.19 -4.48
N GLY A 14 -2.23 -7.17 -3.15
CA GLY A 14 -1.03 -7.54 -2.40
C GLY A 14 -0.73 -9.04 -2.48
N ILE A 15 0.54 -9.39 -2.35
CA ILE A 15 1.03 -10.78 -2.33
C ILE A 15 1.97 -11.00 -1.14
N PRO A 16 1.83 -12.09 -0.38
CA PRO A 16 2.78 -12.42 0.68
C PRO A 16 4.19 -12.65 0.13
N PHE A 17 5.21 -12.39 0.95
CA PHE A 17 6.59 -12.79 0.67
C PHE A 17 7.21 -13.49 1.88
N GLY A 18 8.27 -14.25 1.62
CA GLY A 18 8.98 -15.03 2.63
C GLY A 18 8.37 -16.43 2.86
N PRO A 19 9.07 -17.30 3.60
CA PRO A 19 8.58 -18.64 3.92
C PRO A 19 7.42 -18.59 4.94
N LEU A 20 6.71 -19.72 5.07
CA LEU A 20 5.72 -19.92 6.12
C LEU A 20 6.37 -19.88 7.52
N PHE A 21 5.59 -19.52 8.55
CA PHE A 21 6.11 -19.37 9.92
C PHE A 21 6.70 -20.67 10.45
N ASP A 22 5.94 -21.76 10.37
CA ASP A 22 6.29 -23.06 10.94
C ASP A 22 7.59 -23.64 10.36
N HIS A 23 7.94 -23.29 9.11
CA HIS A 23 9.13 -23.80 8.44
C HIS A 23 10.40 -23.02 8.79
N ALA A 24 10.28 -21.71 9.04
CA ALA A 24 11.45 -20.86 9.29
C ALA A 24 11.06 -19.64 10.13
N PRO A 25 10.84 -19.76 11.45
CA PRO A 25 10.28 -18.69 12.30
C PRO A 25 11.07 -17.37 12.29
N ALA A 26 12.38 -17.44 12.14
CA ALA A 26 13.28 -16.27 12.14
C ALA A 26 13.40 -15.57 10.77
N ALA A 27 12.84 -16.13 9.70
CA ALA A 27 12.98 -15.56 8.36
C ALA A 27 12.11 -14.30 8.18
N GLU A 28 12.60 -13.36 7.36
CA GLU A 28 11.82 -12.20 6.93
C GLU A 28 10.61 -12.65 6.12
N ARG A 29 9.47 -12.03 6.43
CA ARG A 29 8.19 -12.28 5.76
C ARG A 29 7.30 -11.06 5.86
N GLY A 30 6.28 -11.02 5.03
CA GLY A 30 5.28 -9.98 5.11
C GLY A 30 4.39 -9.92 3.90
N LEU A 31 3.98 -8.70 3.54
CA LEU A 31 3.08 -8.43 2.44
C LEU A 31 3.70 -7.38 1.52
N LEU A 32 3.86 -7.73 0.25
CA LEU A 32 4.04 -6.73 -0.80
C LEU A 32 2.67 -6.10 -1.05
N PHE A 33 2.39 -5.00 -0.37
CA PHE A 33 1.11 -4.31 -0.48
C PHE A 33 1.03 -3.52 -1.80
N LEU A 34 -0.01 -3.80 -2.59
CA LEU A 34 -0.33 -3.07 -3.81
C LEU A 34 -1.82 -2.74 -3.83
N SER A 35 -2.17 -1.51 -4.17
CA SER A 35 -3.57 -1.09 -4.34
C SER A 35 -3.75 -0.16 -5.53
N TYR A 36 -4.91 -0.28 -6.16
CA TYR A 36 -5.36 0.60 -7.24
C TYR A 36 -6.52 1.47 -6.75
N GLN A 37 -6.45 2.74 -7.14
CA GLN A 37 -7.44 3.79 -6.86
C GLN A 37 -7.30 4.86 -7.94
N SER A 38 -8.38 5.59 -8.23
CA SER A 38 -8.33 6.73 -9.16
C SER A 38 -7.64 7.96 -8.54
N SER A 39 -7.65 8.09 -7.21
CA SER A 39 -7.00 9.16 -6.47
C SER A 39 -6.32 8.61 -5.22
N ILE A 40 -5.00 8.74 -5.16
CA ILE A 40 -4.20 8.31 -3.99
C ILE A 40 -4.59 9.12 -2.76
N THR A 41 -4.78 10.43 -2.92
CA THR A 41 -5.16 11.36 -1.84
C THR A 41 -6.53 11.02 -1.27
N ALA A 42 -7.52 10.79 -2.13
CA ALA A 42 -8.89 10.51 -1.69
C ALA A 42 -9.08 9.10 -1.11
N THR A 43 -8.11 8.20 -1.30
CA THR A 43 -8.24 6.80 -0.85
C THR A 43 -7.10 6.36 0.04
N PHE A 44 -5.95 5.95 -0.51
CA PHE A 44 -4.88 5.35 0.29
C PHE A 44 -4.41 6.29 1.41
N LEU A 45 -4.11 7.55 1.05
CA LEU A 45 -3.66 8.55 2.03
C LEU A 45 -4.76 8.91 3.02
N PHE A 46 -6.01 8.99 2.58
CA PHE A 46 -7.14 9.24 3.48
C PHE A 46 -7.29 8.11 4.50
N ILE A 47 -7.34 6.85 4.05
CA ILE A 47 -7.46 5.68 4.94
C ILE A 47 -6.26 5.61 5.89
N SER A 48 -5.03 5.77 5.40
CA SER A 48 -3.84 5.66 6.24
C SER A 48 -3.73 6.79 7.28
N SER A 49 -4.06 8.04 6.90
CA SER A 49 -3.88 9.19 7.79
C SER A 49 -5.09 9.49 8.66
N ARG A 50 -6.30 9.39 8.10
CA ARG A 50 -7.55 9.80 8.77
C ARG A 50 -8.24 8.66 9.48
N TRP A 51 -7.98 7.40 9.11
CA TRP A 51 -8.58 6.23 9.75
C TRP A 51 -7.55 5.44 10.54
N MET A 52 -6.59 4.78 9.88
CA MET A 52 -5.61 3.90 10.55
C MET A 52 -4.78 4.63 11.62
N ASN A 53 -4.51 5.92 11.43
CA ASN A 53 -3.74 6.76 12.34
C ASN A 53 -4.61 7.71 13.19
N SER A 54 -5.91 7.44 13.29
CA SER A 54 -6.86 8.24 14.07
C SER A 54 -7.52 7.39 15.14
N ARG A 55 -7.69 7.97 16.34
CA ARG A 55 -8.47 7.36 17.43
C ARG A 55 -9.97 7.57 17.32
N GLN A 56 -10.40 8.40 16.38
CA GLN A 56 -11.77 8.91 16.32
C GLN A 56 -12.50 8.49 15.04
N SER A 57 -11.82 7.81 14.12
CA SER A 57 -12.39 7.51 12.81
C SER A 57 -11.84 6.20 12.27
N PRO A 58 -12.66 5.37 11.60
CA PRO A 58 -14.11 5.52 11.42
C PRO A 58 -14.92 5.22 12.70
N GLY A 59 -14.27 4.72 13.75
CA GLY A 59 -14.82 4.53 15.09
C GLY A 59 -13.79 4.92 16.15
N LYS A 60 -14.14 4.73 17.42
CA LYS A 60 -13.21 4.98 18.54
C LYS A 60 -12.19 3.85 18.67
N GLY A 61 -10.96 4.22 19.00
CA GLY A 61 -9.85 3.29 19.20
C GLY A 61 -8.82 3.34 18.09
N ASP A 62 -7.70 2.66 18.30
CA ASP A 62 -6.56 2.62 17.40
C ASP A 62 -6.62 1.40 16.46
N ASP A 63 -6.03 1.53 15.26
CA ASP A 63 -5.66 0.36 14.46
C ASP A 63 -4.45 -0.35 15.09
N LEU A 64 -4.69 -1.53 15.67
CA LEU A 64 -3.67 -2.30 16.40
C LEU A 64 -2.66 -3.00 15.48
N LEU A 65 -2.95 -3.17 14.18
CA LEU A 65 -2.07 -3.87 13.25
C LEU A 65 -1.09 -2.90 12.57
N VAL A 66 -1.63 -1.84 11.98
CA VAL A 66 -0.92 -0.98 11.03
C VAL A 66 -0.96 0.51 11.39
N GLY A 67 -1.74 0.91 12.39
CA GLY A 67 -1.72 2.28 12.92
C GLY A 67 -0.35 2.63 13.52
N ARG A 68 0.17 3.83 13.26
CA ARG A 68 1.56 4.21 13.62
C ARG A 68 1.70 5.47 14.46
N HIS A 69 0.62 6.21 14.68
CA HIS A 69 0.70 7.53 15.31
C HIS A 69 0.97 7.48 16.83
N PHE A 70 0.71 6.35 17.48
CA PHE A 70 0.84 6.20 18.93
C PHE A 70 1.61 4.93 19.26
N ASP A 71 2.49 4.99 20.27
CA ASP A 71 3.25 3.81 20.72
C ASP A 71 2.34 2.84 21.50
N HIS A 72 1.52 3.35 22.41
CA HIS A 72 0.46 2.57 23.05
C HIS A 72 -0.85 2.72 22.28
N ARG A 73 -1.34 1.60 21.73
CA ARG A 73 -2.58 1.54 20.94
C ARG A 73 -3.59 0.64 21.60
N SER A 74 -4.84 1.06 21.65
CA SER A 74 -5.94 0.31 22.27
C SER A 74 -7.21 0.36 21.44
N MET A 75 -8.00 -0.70 21.44
CA MET A 75 -9.34 -0.72 20.85
C MET A 75 -10.32 -1.53 21.70
N SER A 76 -11.59 -1.15 21.63
CA SER A 76 -12.70 -1.89 22.23
C SER A 76 -13.38 -2.74 21.17
N ILE A 77 -13.55 -4.04 21.43
CA ILE A 77 -14.31 -4.94 20.57
C ILE A 77 -15.62 -5.28 21.27
N HIS A 78 -16.74 -4.90 20.66
CA HIS A 78 -18.06 -5.24 21.19
C HIS A 78 -18.37 -6.72 20.96
N GLY A 79 -18.53 -7.47 22.06
CA GLY A 79 -18.93 -8.87 22.05
C GLY A 79 -20.29 -9.10 22.71
N PRO A 80 -20.85 -10.32 22.63
CA PRO A 80 -22.15 -10.66 23.20
C PRO A 80 -22.19 -10.55 24.74
N ASN A 81 -21.05 -10.64 25.42
CA ASN A 81 -20.93 -10.54 26.88
C ASN A 81 -20.42 -9.16 27.35
N GLY A 82 -20.44 -8.16 26.47
CA GLY A 82 -19.89 -6.82 26.71
C GLY A 82 -18.62 -6.52 25.91
N PRO A 83 -18.11 -5.28 26.02
CA PRO A 83 -16.89 -4.86 25.34
C PRO A 83 -15.65 -5.55 25.92
N VAL A 84 -14.75 -5.96 25.02
CA VAL A 84 -13.41 -6.48 25.34
C VAL A 84 -12.39 -5.42 24.93
N GLU A 85 -11.60 -4.95 25.89
CA GLU A 85 -10.53 -4.00 25.64
C GLU A 85 -9.24 -4.75 25.25
N LEU A 86 -8.68 -4.37 24.10
CA LEU A 86 -7.38 -4.82 23.64
C LEU A 86 -6.39 -3.67 23.69
N SER A 87 -5.16 -3.93 24.08
CA SER A 87 -4.09 -2.96 24.01
C SER A 87 -2.77 -3.58 23.58
N THR A 88 -1.93 -2.77 22.94
CA THR A 88 -0.57 -3.13 22.56
C THR A 88 0.40 -2.41 23.49
N ASN A 89 1.35 -3.14 24.08
CA ASN A 89 2.40 -2.54 24.89
C ASN A 89 3.60 -2.09 24.02
N GLY A 90 3.35 -1.21 23.04
CA GLY A 90 4.39 -0.78 22.09
C GLY A 90 4.71 -1.78 20.97
N ALA A 91 4.08 -2.96 20.98
CA ALA A 91 4.32 -4.00 19.98
C ALA A 91 4.01 -3.49 18.56
N ARG A 92 4.94 -3.69 17.62
CA ARG A 92 4.75 -3.42 16.19
C ARG A 92 4.85 -4.72 15.41
N TRP A 93 3.72 -5.16 14.87
CA TRP A 93 3.63 -6.40 14.11
C TRP A 93 4.00 -6.21 12.63
N ILE A 94 3.76 -5.01 12.11
CA ILE A 94 3.99 -4.67 10.70
C ILE A 94 4.88 -3.43 10.63
N THR A 95 6.01 -3.58 9.95
CA THR A 95 6.98 -2.50 9.71
C THR A 95 7.07 -2.24 8.20
N PRO A 96 6.54 -1.13 7.69
CA PRO A 96 6.79 -0.69 6.31
C PRO A 96 8.29 -0.51 6.06
N THR A 97 8.82 -1.18 5.04
CA THR A 97 10.24 -1.13 4.66
C THR A 97 10.51 -0.25 3.43
N GLY A 98 9.47 0.21 2.75
CA GLY A 98 9.56 1.07 1.57
C GLY A 98 8.26 1.10 0.79
N GLY A 99 8.20 1.93 -0.25
CA GLY A 99 7.05 2.02 -1.14
C GLY A 99 7.18 3.13 -2.17
N ALA A 100 6.29 3.11 -3.16
CA ALA A 100 6.21 4.14 -4.21
C ALA A 100 4.76 4.38 -4.61
N TYR A 101 4.47 5.62 -5.02
CA TYR A 101 3.25 5.96 -5.73
C TYR A 101 3.51 5.89 -7.22
N LEU A 102 2.77 5.02 -7.91
CA LEU A 102 2.95 4.74 -9.33
C LEU A 102 1.64 5.00 -10.09
N PHE A 103 1.78 5.26 -11.39
CA PHE A 103 0.66 5.40 -12.30
C PHE A 103 0.72 4.28 -13.33
N ALA A 104 -0.41 3.58 -13.52
CA ALA A 104 -0.58 2.55 -14.53
C ALA A 104 -1.34 3.16 -15.73
N PRO A 105 -0.64 3.71 -16.74
CA PRO A 105 -1.30 4.25 -17.93
C PRO A 105 -2.06 3.16 -18.69
N GLY A 106 -3.13 3.56 -19.38
CA GLY A 106 -3.81 2.69 -20.35
C GLY A 106 -2.88 2.34 -21.52
N ILE A 107 -3.20 1.25 -22.23
CA ILE A 107 -2.39 0.74 -23.36
C ILE A 107 -2.15 1.81 -24.43
N ALA A 108 -3.16 2.62 -24.76
CA ALA A 108 -3.01 3.72 -25.71
C ALA A 108 -2.06 4.82 -25.19
N GLY A 109 -2.07 5.09 -23.88
CA GLY A 109 -1.14 6.03 -23.24
C GLY A 109 0.30 5.52 -23.31
N LEU A 110 0.53 4.24 -23.04
CA LEU A 110 1.85 3.60 -23.19
C LEU A 110 2.37 3.73 -24.62
N LYS A 111 1.53 3.46 -25.64
CA LYS A 111 1.92 3.61 -27.06
C LYS A 111 2.34 5.04 -27.41
N ARG A 112 1.70 6.05 -26.81
CA ARG A 112 2.07 7.46 -27.03
C ARG A 112 3.39 7.80 -26.33
N LEU A 113 3.57 7.37 -25.09
CA LEU A 113 4.80 7.60 -24.33
C LEU A 113 6.02 6.97 -25.00
N SER A 114 5.89 5.77 -25.58
CA SER A 114 6.98 5.10 -26.29
C SER A 114 7.32 5.75 -27.64
N ALA A 115 6.34 6.34 -28.32
CA ALA A 115 6.55 7.02 -29.60
C ALA A 115 7.31 8.35 -29.47
N THR A 116 7.25 9.01 -28.32
CA THR A 116 7.97 10.26 -28.04
C THR A 116 9.41 10.08 -27.59
N LEU A 117 9.86 8.85 -27.30
CA LEU A 117 11.28 8.60 -27.05
C LEU A 117 12.04 8.63 -28.39
N PRO A 118 13.11 9.43 -28.53
CA PRO A 118 13.94 9.39 -29.74
C PRO A 118 14.34 7.94 -29.97
N ARG A 119 14.03 7.39 -31.16
CA ARG A 119 14.57 6.08 -31.56
C ARG A 119 16.08 6.14 -31.35
N ALA A 120 16.61 5.25 -30.51
CA ALA A 120 18.05 5.09 -30.38
C ALA A 120 18.63 4.96 -31.79
N ARG A 121 19.53 5.89 -32.15
CA ARG A 121 20.14 5.92 -33.48
C ARG A 121 20.84 4.57 -33.67
N PRO A 122 20.65 3.86 -34.80
CA PRO A 122 21.37 2.63 -35.05
C PRO A 122 22.87 2.93 -34.91
N ILE A 123 23.55 2.18 -34.07
CA ILE A 123 25.02 2.20 -34.00
C ILE A 123 25.50 1.77 -35.39
N GLY A 124 25.95 2.77 -36.16
CA GLY A 124 26.36 2.59 -37.55
C GLY A 124 27.45 1.53 -37.63
N GLY A 125 27.24 0.56 -38.51
CA GLY A 125 28.28 -0.39 -38.90
C GLY A 125 29.48 0.39 -39.41
N SER A 126 30.64 0.13 -38.81
CA SER A 126 31.93 0.57 -39.34
C SER A 126 32.11 -0.03 -40.73
N GLU A 127 31.86 0.73 -41.78
CA GLU A 127 32.48 0.51 -43.09
C GLU A 127 34.00 0.59 -42.91
N LYS A 128 34.62 -0.55 -42.66
CA LYS A 128 36.05 -0.71 -42.90
C LYS A 128 36.24 -0.89 -44.39
N ASN A 129 36.44 0.23 -45.09
CA ASN A 129 37.14 0.19 -46.36
C ASN A 129 38.38 1.08 -46.27
N ARG A 130 39.54 0.45 -46.10
CA ARG A 130 40.87 0.97 -46.42
C ARG A 130 41.87 -0.19 -46.42
N MET A 131 42.03 -0.81 -47.59
CA MET A 131 43.27 -0.97 -48.38
C MET A 131 43.06 -2.08 -49.40
#